data_AF-A0A352N5U9-F1
#
_entry.id   AF-A0A352N5U9-F1
#
_cell.length_a   1.000
_cell.length_b   1.000
_cell.length_c   1.000
_cell.angle_alpha   90.00
_cell.angle_beta   90.00
_cell.angle_gamma   90.00
#
_symmetry.space_group_name_H-M   'P 1'
#
loop_
_entity.id
_entity.type
_entity.pdbx_description
1 polymer ?
#
loop_
_entity_poly.entity_id
_entity_poly.type
_entity_poly.pdbx_seq_one_letter_code
_entity_poly.pdbx_strand_id
1 'polypeptide(L)'
;MRSIRWSAQMKSALSIFARTAIRQLVKCSSYHYSFVKKGNLMSDWPHSPPHRIFEPGSYMITAGTYKKTLIFNSPEKLSLLTDKLLNLTSEFEIPLPAWAVMSNHYHFVCSPGKSPEKIKNLLYRLHKESALRINEIDKMPGRKVWFQYWDRRIANQKSYYARLKYVHNNPVHHGIIPVAENYDWCSAAWFKLNAPSGFKRMIDTFKTDKLNVFDSF
;
A
#
# COMPACT_ATOMS: atom_id res chain seq x y z
N MET A 1 -9.37 -33.42 -18.89
CA MET A 1 -9.04 -32.31 -17.98
C MET A 1 -8.25 -32.85 -16.80
N ARG A 2 -6.93 -32.60 -16.72
CA ARG A 2 -6.08 -33.06 -15.59
C ARG A 2 -6.16 -32.01 -14.47
N SER A 3 -6.56 -32.42 -13.27
CA SER A 3 -6.55 -31.57 -12.09
C SER A 3 -5.13 -31.46 -11.55
N ILE A 4 -4.67 -30.24 -11.32
CA ILE A 4 -3.38 -29.97 -10.68
C ILE A 4 -3.59 -30.16 -9.17
N ARG A 5 -3.12 -31.29 -8.62
CA ARG A 5 -3.05 -31.52 -7.18
C ARG A 5 -1.83 -30.79 -6.61
N TRP A 6 -2.08 -29.71 -5.86
CA TRP A 6 -1.06 -29.00 -5.09
C TRP A 6 -0.66 -29.80 -3.84
N SER A 7 0.64 -29.90 -3.55
CA SER A 7 1.21 -30.63 -2.42
C SER A 7 0.92 -29.96 -1.07
N ALA A 8 0.91 -30.74 0.01
CA ALA A 8 0.59 -30.29 1.37
C ALA A 8 1.54 -29.19 1.90
N GLN A 9 2.77 -29.12 1.40
CA GLN A 9 3.74 -28.06 1.72
C GLN A 9 3.36 -26.69 1.14
N MET A 10 2.74 -26.63 -0.04
CA MET A 10 2.27 -25.34 -0.61
C MET A 10 1.04 -24.81 0.11
N LYS A 11 0.21 -25.70 0.66
CA LYS A 11 -0.94 -25.32 1.49
C LYS A 11 -0.53 -24.80 2.87
N SER A 12 0.59 -25.27 3.44
CA SER A 12 1.07 -24.80 4.74
C SER A 12 1.74 -23.42 4.65
N ALA A 13 2.46 -23.12 3.57
CA ALA A 13 3.04 -21.79 3.32
C ALA A 13 1.95 -20.71 3.21
N LEU A 14 0.88 -20.95 2.44
CA LEU A 14 -0.29 -20.07 2.37
C LEU A 14 -0.96 -19.83 3.75
N SER A 15 -0.89 -20.80 4.66
CA SER A 15 -1.51 -20.71 5.99
C SER A 15 -0.72 -19.86 7.01
N ILE A 16 0.61 -19.75 6.84
CA ILE A 16 1.47 -18.92 7.69
C ILE A 16 1.42 -17.47 7.22
N PHE A 17 1.39 -17.24 5.89
CA PHE A 17 1.22 -15.92 5.28
C PHE A 17 -0.13 -15.27 5.63
N ALA A 18 -1.22 -16.04 5.56
CA ALA A 18 -2.54 -15.55 5.96
C ALA A 18 -2.53 -15.09 7.43
N ARG A 19 -1.87 -15.81 8.35
CA ARG A 19 -1.93 -15.49 9.79
C ARG A 19 -1.10 -14.26 10.19
N THR A 20 0.03 -14.01 9.54
CA THR A 20 0.91 -12.85 9.85
C THR A 20 0.37 -11.57 9.22
N ALA A 21 -0.02 -11.61 7.95
CA ALA A 21 -0.66 -10.49 7.27
C ALA A 21 -2.00 -10.15 7.93
N ILE A 22 -2.84 -11.12 8.29
CA ILE A 22 -4.10 -10.87 9.02
C ILE A 22 -3.82 -10.27 10.41
N ARG A 23 -2.80 -10.72 11.16
CA ARG A 23 -2.48 -10.13 12.48
C ARG A 23 -1.99 -8.68 12.39
N GLN A 24 -1.23 -8.31 11.35
CA GLN A 24 -0.80 -6.91 11.12
C GLN A 24 -1.92 -6.05 10.52
N LEU A 25 -2.74 -6.60 9.62
CA LEU A 25 -3.95 -5.95 9.10
C LEU A 25 -4.98 -5.70 10.21
N VAL A 26 -5.07 -6.57 11.23
CA VAL A 26 -5.90 -6.36 12.42
C VAL A 26 -5.36 -5.21 13.29
N LYS A 27 -4.03 -5.04 13.42
CA LYS A 27 -3.44 -3.87 14.11
C LYS A 27 -3.66 -2.56 13.33
N CYS A 28 -3.45 -2.54 12.01
CA CYS A 28 -3.81 -1.39 11.17
C CYS A 28 -5.33 -1.12 11.15
N SER A 29 -6.17 -2.17 11.20
CA SER A 29 -7.63 -2.07 11.30
C SER A 29 -8.06 -1.46 12.62
N SER A 30 -7.42 -1.78 13.75
CA SER A 30 -7.70 -1.13 15.02
C SER A 30 -7.36 0.36 15.02
N TYR A 31 -6.34 0.82 14.29
CA TYR A 31 -6.08 2.25 14.09
C TYR A 31 -7.10 2.90 13.13
N HIS A 32 -7.48 2.23 12.05
CA HIS A 32 -8.50 2.69 11.11
C HIS A 32 -9.89 2.82 11.76
N TYR A 33 -10.23 1.94 12.72
CA TYR A 33 -11.52 1.92 13.41
C TYR A 33 -11.54 2.77 14.70
N SER A 34 -10.41 2.92 15.40
CA SER A 34 -10.33 3.79 16.59
C SER A 34 -10.39 5.28 16.25
N PHE A 35 -9.96 5.66 15.05
CA PHE A 35 -10.09 7.04 14.56
C PHE A 35 -11.54 7.44 14.28
N VAL A 36 -12.38 6.48 13.86
CA VAL A 36 -13.83 6.67 13.66
C VAL A 36 -14.56 6.95 14.98
N LYS A 37 -14.07 6.42 16.11
CA LYS A 37 -14.72 6.63 17.42
C LYS A 37 -14.51 8.01 18.03
N LYS A 38 -13.51 8.79 17.60
CA LYS A 38 -13.16 10.09 18.23
C LYS A 38 -13.74 11.33 17.55
N GLY A 39 -14.40 11.19 16.40
CA GLY A 39 -15.23 12.24 15.80
C GLY A 39 -16.71 11.90 16.02
N ASN A 40 -17.49 12.84 16.57
CA ASN A 40 -18.90 12.72 16.92
C ASN A 40 -19.69 11.64 16.17
N LEU A 41 -20.34 10.76 16.94
CA LEU A 41 -21.44 9.90 16.52
C LEU A 41 -22.60 10.78 16.04
N MET A 42 -22.58 11.21 14.78
CA MET A 42 -23.80 11.60 14.09
C MET A 42 -24.31 10.39 13.32
N SER A 43 -25.53 10.01 13.67
CA SER A 43 -26.30 8.87 13.19
C SER A 43 -26.27 8.71 11.66
N ASP A 44 -26.20 7.44 11.23
CA ASP A 44 -26.40 7.01 9.85
C ASP A 44 -27.76 7.50 9.33
N TRP A 45 -27.78 8.65 8.66
CA TRP A 45 -28.95 9.15 7.94
C TRP A 45 -28.88 8.70 6.47
N PRO A 46 -29.98 8.23 5.85
CA PRO A 46 -29.96 7.56 4.53
C PRO A 46 -29.37 8.36 3.35
N HIS A 47 -29.18 9.67 3.51
CA HIS A 47 -28.72 10.58 2.46
C HIS A 47 -27.51 11.46 2.84
N SER A 48 -26.87 11.21 3.98
CA SER A 48 -25.56 11.82 4.28
C SER A 48 -24.48 10.76 4.11
N PRO A 49 -23.67 10.80 3.04
CA PRO A 49 -22.46 9.99 2.99
C PRO A 49 -21.64 10.34 4.24
N PRO A 50 -21.25 9.36 5.07
CA PRO A 50 -20.46 9.64 6.25
C PRO A 50 -19.23 10.42 5.79
N HIS A 51 -18.98 11.57 6.41
CA HIS A 51 -17.75 12.35 6.23
C HIS A 51 -16.58 11.43 6.64
N ARG A 52 -16.12 10.58 5.72
CA ARG A 52 -14.95 9.71 5.86
C ARG A 52 -13.78 10.53 5.34
N ILE A 53 -13.37 11.40 6.27
CA ILE A 53 -12.59 12.61 6.14
C ILE A 53 -11.31 12.34 5.36
N PHE A 54 -11.23 12.94 4.18
CA PHE A 54 -9.94 13.36 3.63
C PHE A 54 -9.18 14.05 4.76
N GLU A 55 -8.07 13.47 5.22
CA GLU A 55 -7.24 14.11 6.23
C GLU A 55 -6.41 15.20 5.55
N PRO A 56 -6.61 16.49 5.89
CA PRO A 56 -5.73 17.54 5.40
C PRO A 56 -4.30 17.20 5.82
N GLY A 57 -3.39 17.11 4.83
CA GLY A 57 -2.03 16.62 5.07
C GLY A 57 -1.79 15.16 4.68
N SER A 58 -2.69 14.54 3.92
CA SER A 58 -2.39 13.26 3.23
C SER A 58 -1.32 13.44 2.15
N TYR A 59 -0.49 12.43 1.93
CA TYR A 59 0.55 12.39 0.90
C TYR A 59 0.41 11.14 0.05
N MET A 60 0.72 11.26 -1.24
CA MET A 60 1.08 10.11 -2.07
C MET A 60 2.59 10.07 -2.20
N ILE A 61 3.15 8.90 -1.94
CA ILE A 61 4.58 8.63 -2.04
C ILE A 61 4.82 7.64 -3.16
N THR A 62 5.81 7.95 -3.99
CA THR A 62 6.34 7.06 -5.01
C THR A 62 7.83 6.91 -4.79
N ALA A 63 8.39 5.70 -4.87
CA ALA A 63 9.83 5.53 -4.95
C ALA A 63 10.19 4.42 -5.91
N GLY A 64 11.35 4.57 -6.55
CA GLY A 64 11.88 3.61 -7.51
C GLY A 64 13.26 3.12 -7.17
N THR A 65 13.59 1.93 -7.67
CA THR A 65 14.93 1.38 -7.63
C THR A 65 15.85 2.17 -8.55
N TYR A 66 17.14 2.09 -8.26
CA TYR A 66 18.17 2.72 -9.08
C TYR A 66 18.17 2.13 -10.49
N LYS A 67 18.17 3.03 -11.49
CA LYS A 67 18.05 2.70 -12.92
C LYS A 67 16.81 1.84 -13.27
N LYS A 68 15.76 1.88 -12.44
CA LYS A 68 14.52 1.11 -12.62
C LYS A 68 14.74 -0.41 -12.66
N THR A 69 15.84 -0.88 -12.07
CA THR A 69 16.20 -2.30 -12.04
C THR A 69 15.16 -3.10 -11.27
N LEU A 70 14.75 -4.25 -11.82
CA LEU A 70 13.80 -5.18 -11.19
C LEU A 70 14.48 -5.93 -10.02
N ILE A 71 14.78 -5.25 -8.93
CA ILE A 71 15.49 -5.81 -7.77
C ILE A 71 14.57 -6.73 -6.95
N PHE A 72 13.31 -6.34 -6.77
CA PHE A 72 12.30 -7.11 -6.03
C PHE A 72 11.58 -8.10 -6.94
N ASN A 73 12.35 -8.95 -7.61
CA ASN A 73 11.89 -9.85 -8.68
C ASN A 73 11.43 -11.25 -8.22
N SER A 74 11.18 -11.43 -6.92
CA SER A 74 10.64 -12.67 -6.38
C SER A 74 9.59 -12.41 -5.29
N PRO A 75 8.66 -13.35 -5.06
CA PRO A 75 7.66 -13.23 -4.01
C PRO A 75 8.24 -12.95 -2.62
N GLU A 76 9.38 -13.56 -2.30
CA GLU A 76 10.05 -13.39 -1.01
C GLU A 76 10.54 -11.94 -0.84
N LYS A 77 11.10 -11.37 -1.92
CA LYS A 77 11.64 -10.00 -1.91
C LYS A 77 10.52 -8.96 -1.87
N LEU A 78 9.44 -9.17 -2.62
CA LEU A 78 8.26 -8.31 -2.58
C LEU A 78 7.59 -8.35 -1.20
N SER A 79 7.50 -9.53 -0.59
CA SER A 79 6.96 -9.71 0.76
C SER A 79 7.82 -8.98 1.78
N LEU A 80 9.14 -9.12 1.69
CA LEU A 80 10.09 -8.43 2.57
C LEU A 80 9.88 -6.92 2.56
N LEU A 81 9.77 -6.32 1.38
CA LEU A 81 9.55 -4.88 1.26
C LEU A 81 8.16 -4.46 1.76
N THR A 82 7.14 -5.23 1.42
CA THR A 82 5.75 -4.97 1.85
C THR A 82 5.61 -5.06 3.37
N ASP A 83 6.11 -6.13 3.97
CA ASP A 83 6.10 -6.33 5.43
C ASP A 83 6.87 -5.22 6.13
N LYS A 84 8.02 -4.81 5.58
CA LYS A 84 8.79 -3.69 6.14
C LYS A 84 8.00 -2.38 6.10
N LEU A 85 7.34 -2.07 4.98
CA LEU A 85 6.47 -0.90 4.85
C LEU A 85 5.35 -0.95 5.90
N LEU A 86 4.60 -2.05 5.97
CA LEU A 86 3.48 -2.20 6.91
C LEU A 86 3.93 -2.06 8.37
N ASN A 87 5.03 -2.72 8.74
CA ASN A 87 5.59 -2.63 10.09
C ASN A 87 6.02 -1.21 10.46
N LEU A 88 6.74 -0.53 9.57
CA LEU A 88 7.19 0.84 9.82
C LEU A 88 6.01 1.81 9.90
N THR A 89 5.01 1.68 9.03
CA THR A 89 3.80 2.52 9.12
C THR A 89 3.07 2.33 10.44
N SER A 90 2.99 1.08 10.94
CA SER A 90 2.44 0.81 12.27
C SER A 90 3.30 1.39 13.39
N GLU A 91 4.64 1.29 13.30
CA GLU A 91 5.58 1.79 14.31
C GLU A 91 5.53 3.32 14.43
N PHE A 92 5.47 4.02 13.30
CA PHE A 92 5.37 5.49 13.26
C PHE A 92 3.94 6.01 13.45
N GLU A 93 2.95 5.12 13.59
CA GLU A 93 1.52 5.42 13.69
C GLU A 93 1.04 6.28 12.51
N ILE A 94 1.41 5.89 11.30
CA ILE A 94 1.00 6.54 10.06
C ILE A 94 -0.09 5.70 9.39
N PRO A 95 -1.35 6.18 9.33
CA PRO A 95 -2.38 5.58 8.50
C PRO A 95 -1.92 5.34 7.06
N LEU A 96 -2.12 4.12 6.57
CA LEU A 96 -1.74 3.65 5.24
C LEU A 96 -2.96 3.14 4.44
N PRO A 97 -3.84 4.05 3.96
CA PRO A 97 -5.09 3.69 3.29
C PRO A 97 -4.91 2.95 1.94
N ALA A 98 -3.78 3.10 1.26
CA ALA A 98 -3.48 2.38 0.03
C ALA A 98 -1.97 2.19 -0.16
N TRP A 99 -1.56 1.02 -0.64
CA TRP A 99 -0.21 0.71 -1.10
C TRP A 99 -0.23 -0.30 -2.26
N ALA A 100 0.83 -0.27 -3.07
CA ALA A 100 1.19 -1.27 -4.07
C ALA A 100 2.71 -1.32 -4.23
N VAL A 101 3.30 -2.52 -4.13
CA VAL A 101 4.75 -2.75 -4.22
C VAL A 101 5.06 -3.64 -5.43
N MET A 102 5.94 -3.19 -6.32
CA MET A 102 6.34 -3.88 -7.55
C MET A 102 7.85 -4.06 -7.61
N SER A 103 8.33 -4.78 -8.63
CA SER A 103 9.71 -5.24 -8.73
C SER A 103 10.78 -4.13 -8.76
N ASN A 104 10.42 -2.93 -9.22
CA ASN A 104 11.33 -1.79 -9.32
C ASN A 104 10.78 -0.50 -8.70
N HIS A 105 9.57 -0.50 -8.14
CA HIS A 105 8.99 0.70 -7.53
C HIS A 105 7.83 0.36 -6.60
N TYR A 106 7.40 1.34 -5.82
CA TYR A 106 6.18 1.24 -5.03
C TYR A 106 5.45 2.58 -5.01
N HIS A 107 4.14 2.50 -4.73
CA HIS A 107 3.30 3.64 -4.44
C HIS A 107 2.53 3.41 -3.14
N PHE A 108 2.38 4.45 -2.33
CA PHE A 108 1.42 4.42 -1.22
C PHE A 108 0.80 5.80 -0.94
N VAL A 109 -0.39 5.78 -0.36
CA VAL A 109 -1.05 6.96 0.21
C VAL A 109 -0.99 6.85 1.73
N CYS A 110 -0.61 7.94 2.41
CA CYS A 110 -0.50 7.97 3.87
C CYS A 110 -0.95 9.31 4.44
N SER A 111 -1.24 9.33 5.75
CA SER A 111 -1.70 10.54 6.44
C SER A 111 -0.96 10.72 7.78
N PRO A 112 0.18 11.43 7.82
CA PRO A 112 0.98 11.61 9.04
C PRO A 112 0.37 12.62 10.04
N GLY A 113 -0.84 13.11 9.79
CA GLY A 113 -1.47 14.18 10.58
C GLY A 113 -0.63 15.47 10.56
N LYS A 114 -0.34 16.00 11.75
CA LYS A 114 0.44 17.24 11.93
C LYS A 114 1.97 17.02 11.87
N SER A 115 2.43 15.79 11.67
CA SER A 115 3.83 15.39 11.79
C SER A 115 4.42 14.84 10.48
N PRO A 116 4.52 15.66 9.41
CA PRO A 116 5.03 15.20 8.11
C PRO A 116 6.46 14.66 8.16
N GLU A 117 7.27 15.04 9.15
CA GLU A 117 8.60 14.50 9.42
C GLU A 117 8.60 12.98 9.65
N LYS A 118 7.48 12.41 10.13
CA LYS A 118 7.32 10.95 10.28
C LYS A 118 7.47 10.21 8.94
N ILE A 119 7.01 10.81 7.83
CA ILE A 119 7.17 10.22 6.49
C ILE A 119 8.65 10.11 6.14
N LYS A 120 9.44 11.16 6.41
CA LYS A 120 10.89 11.18 6.12
C LYS A 120 11.62 10.09 6.91
N ASN A 121 11.31 9.95 8.20
CA ASN A 121 11.90 8.92 9.06
C ASN A 121 11.51 7.50 8.62
N LEU A 122 10.23 7.31 8.24
CA LEU A 122 9.74 6.05 7.68
C LEU A 122 10.49 5.69 6.40
N LEU A 123 10.61 6.62 5.45
CA LEU A 123 11.25 6.37 4.15
C LEU A 123 12.74 6.10 4.31
N TYR A 124 13.42 6.85 5.19
CA TYR A 124 14.82 6.60 5.52
C TYR A 124 15.03 5.16 6.01
N ARG A 125 14.23 4.71 6.99
CA ARG A 125 14.34 3.35 7.52
C ARG A 125 13.93 2.29 6.51
N LEU A 126 12.83 2.51 5.79
CA LEU A 126 12.36 1.59 4.75
C LEU A 126 13.44 1.36 3.70
N HIS A 127 14.04 2.42 3.17
CA HIS A 127 15.08 2.32 2.14
C HIS A 127 16.36 1.72 2.68
N LYS A 128 16.82 2.15 3.86
CA LYS A 128 18.05 1.64 4.49
C LYS A 128 17.94 0.15 4.81
N GLU A 129 16.91 -0.25 5.53
CA GLU A 129 16.74 -1.62 6.02
C GLU A 129 16.44 -2.59 4.86
N SER A 130 15.60 -2.20 3.90
CA SER A 130 15.33 -3.04 2.72
C SER A 130 16.56 -3.18 1.82
N ALA A 131 17.34 -2.10 1.62
CA ALA A 131 18.55 -2.15 0.80
C ALA A 131 19.63 -3.05 1.41
N LEU A 132 19.82 -2.97 2.73
CA LEU A 132 20.74 -3.87 3.43
C LEU A 132 20.32 -5.32 3.21
N ARG A 133 19.06 -5.63 3.52
CA ARG A 133 18.55 -7.00 3.49
C ARG A 133 18.51 -7.60 2.08
N ILE A 134 18.15 -6.82 1.08
CA ILE A 134 18.12 -7.31 -0.31
C ILE A 134 19.52 -7.55 -0.87
N ASN A 135 20.50 -6.74 -0.48
CA ASN A 135 21.89 -6.94 -0.87
C ASN A 135 22.52 -8.16 -0.19
N GLU A 136 22.11 -8.48 1.04
CA GLU A 136 22.48 -9.76 1.67
C GLU A 136 21.90 -10.96 0.92
N ILE A 137 20.59 -10.92 0.58
CA ILE A 137 19.91 -11.99 -0.15
C ILE A 137 20.56 -12.22 -1.52
N ASP A 138 20.84 -11.14 -2.24
CA ASP A 138 21.43 -11.19 -3.58
C ASP A 138 22.96 -11.38 -3.56
N LYS A 139 23.61 -11.38 -2.38
CA LYS A 139 25.07 -11.37 -2.22
C LYS A 139 25.75 -10.24 -3.01
N MET A 140 25.12 -9.05 -3.02
CA MET A 140 25.59 -7.85 -3.72
C MET A 140 25.83 -6.69 -2.74
N PRO A 141 26.80 -6.80 -1.81
CA PRO A 141 27.10 -5.71 -0.88
C PRO A 141 27.50 -4.43 -1.63
N GLY A 142 27.08 -3.27 -1.11
CA GLY A 142 27.39 -1.97 -1.70
C GLY A 142 26.56 -1.57 -2.93
N ARG A 143 25.75 -2.47 -3.51
CA ARG A 143 24.85 -2.13 -4.63
C ARG A 143 23.84 -1.06 -4.19
N LYS A 144 23.74 0.02 -4.97
CA LYS A 144 22.68 1.03 -4.79
C LYS A 144 21.32 0.45 -5.20
N VAL A 145 20.42 0.29 -4.24
CA VAL A 145 19.08 -0.28 -4.44
C VAL A 145 18.07 0.80 -4.83
N TRP A 146 18.00 1.88 -4.07
CA TRP A 146 17.01 2.95 -4.24
C TRP A 146 17.60 4.15 -5.00
N PHE A 147 16.77 4.80 -5.81
CA PHE A 147 17.12 6.08 -6.44
C PHE A 147 16.71 7.26 -5.55
N GLN A 148 15.48 7.75 -5.75
CA GLN A 148 14.83 8.80 -4.98
C GLN A 148 13.35 8.44 -4.80
N TYR A 149 12.72 9.13 -3.86
CA TYR A 149 11.28 9.13 -3.71
C TYR A 149 10.73 10.50 -4.10
N TRP A 150 9.46 10.51 -4.48
CA TRP A 150 8.66 11.69 -4.70
C TRP A 150 7.50 11.66 -3.72
N ASP A 151 7.33 12.75 -2.98
CA ASP A 151 6.17 12.98 -2.15
C ASP A 151 5.29 14.08 -2.74
N ARG A 152 3.99 13.82 -2.81
CA ARG A 152 3.02 14.82 -3.25
C ARG A 152 1.92 14.96 -2.22
N ARG A 153 1.89 16.12 -1.55
CA ARG A 153 0.78 16.49 -0.66
C ARG A 153 -0.51 16.52 -1.47
N ILE A 154 -1.55 15.89 -0.92
CA ILE A 154 -2.86 15.80 -1.55
C ILE A 154 -3.70 16.95 -1.02
N ALA A 155 -4.05 17.88 -1.92
CA ALA A 155 -4.68 19.15 -1.53
C ALA A 155 -6.19 19.03 -1.27
N ASN A 156 -6.87 18.06 -1.87
CA ASN A 156 -8.33 17.95 -1.77
C ASN A 156 -8.80 16.49 -1.82
N GLN A 157 -10.03 16.29 -1.36
CA GLN A 157 -10.68 14.98 -1.23
C GLN A 157 -10.85 14.25 -2.57
N LYS A 158 -11.21 14.96 -3.65
CA LYS A 158 -11.37 14.32 -4.98
C LYS A 158 -10.04 13.72 -5.45
N SER A 159 -8.97 14.49 -5.30
CA SER A 159 -7.60 14.12 -5.62
C SER A 159 -7.08 12.96 -4.77
N TYR A 160 -7.54 12.88 -3.51
CA TYR A 160 -7.25 11.77 -2.60
C TYR A 160 -7.90 10.46 -3.06
N TYR A 161 -9.21 10.47 -3.34
CA TYR A 161 -9.91 9.27 -3.80
C TYR A 161 -9.42 8.76 -5.14
N ALA A 162 -9.12 9.66 -6.08
CA ALA A 162 -8.49 9.29 -7.34
C ALA A 162 -7.14 8.58 -7.13
N ARG A 163 -6.33 9.05 -6.16
CA ARG A 163 -5.03 8.43 -5.83
C ARG A 163 -5.15 7.09 -5.12
N LEU A 164 -6.15 6.92 -4.24
CA LEU A 164 -6.43 5.60 -3.67
C LEU A 164 -6.74 4.59 -4.78
N LYS A 165 -7.64 4.94 -5.70
CA LYS A 165 -7.96 4.11 -6.86
C LYS A 165 -6.74 3.83 -7.73
N TYR A 166 -5.93 4.87 -7.98
CA TYR A 166 -4.70 4.75 -8.77
C TYR A 166 -3.74 3.73 -8.15
N VAL A 167 -3.44 3.88 -6.86
CA VAL A 167 -2.51 2.99 -6.15
C VAL A 167 -3.02 1.55 -6.15
N HIS A 168 -4.30 1.32 -5.88
CA HIS A 168 -4.88 -0.02 -5.94
C HIS A 168 -4.76 -0.64 -7.33
N ASN A 169 -5.03 0.13 -8.39
CA ASN A 169 -4.99 -0.35 -9.76
C ASN A 169 -3.62 -0.29 -10.41
N ASN A 170 -2.58 0.14 -9.68
CA ASN A 170 -1.26 0.33 -10.27
C ASN A 170 -0.64 -0.97 -10.83
N PRO A 171 -0.78 -2.15 -10.17
CA PRO A 171 -0.36 -3.41 -10.76
C PRO A 171 -1.06 -3.74 -12.09
N VAL A 172 -2.34 -3.35 -12.24
CA VAL A 172 -3.11 -3.51 -13.49
C VAL A 172 -2.65 -2.51 -14.54
N HIS A 173 -2.39 -1.26 -14.14
CA HIS A 173 -1.89 -0.21 -15.02
C HIS A 173 -0.57 -0.60 -15.70
N HIS A 174 0.33 -1.26 -14.95
CA HIS A 174 1.61 -1.78 -15.46
C HIS A 174 1.51 -3.18 -16.09
N GLY A 175 0.30 -3.72 -16.27
CA GLY A 175 0.08 -5.00 -16.94
C GLY A 175 0.62 -6.23 -16.18
N ILE A 176 0.92 -6.09 -14.87
CA ILE A 176 1.44 -7.19 -14.03
C ILE A 176 0.35 -8.24 -13.78
N ILE A 177 -0.89 -7.79 -13.61
CA ILE A 177 -2.03 -8.64 -13.32
C ILE A 177 -3.31 -8.06 -13.94
N PRO A 178 -4.29 -8.87 -14.38
CA PRO A 178 -5.55 -8.34 -14.92
C PRO A 178 -6.49 -7.78 -13.85
N VAL A 179 -6.36 -8.22 -12.59
CA VAL A 179 -7.26 -7.88 -11.49
C VAL A 179 -6.43 -7.49 -10.27
N ALA A 180 -6.56 -6.24 -9.82
CA ALA A 180 -5.78 -5.68 -8.73
C ALA A 180 -5.94 -6.46 -7.41
N GLU A 181 -7.15 -6.96 -7.12
CA GLU A 181 -7.42 -7.74 -5.91
C GLU A 181 -6.68 -9.08 -5.86
N ASN A 182 -6.08 -9.53 -6.96
CA ASN A 182 -5.30 -10.77 -7.01
C ASN A 182 -3.78 -10.53 -6.81
N TYR A 183 -3.35 -9.29 -6.57
CA TYR A 183 -1.95 -8.96 -6.36
C TYR A 183 -1.63 -8.83 -4.87
N ASP A 184 -0.90 -9.82 -4.33
CA ASP A 184 -0.68 -9.98 -2.89
C ASP A 184 0.05 -8.81 -2.22
N TRP A 185 0.89 -8.08 -2.98
CA TRP A 185 1.67 -6.94 -2.47
C TRP A 185 0.97 -5.59 -2.71
N CYS A 186 -0.36 -5.62 -2.81
CA CYS A 186 -1.22 -4.44 -2.89
C CYS A 186 -2.41 -4.54 -1.93
N SER A 187 -2.81 -3.38 -1.42
CA SER A 187 -3.99 -3.19 -0.57
C SER A 187 -5.35 -3.40 -1.26
N ALA A 188 -5.42 -3.60 -2.57
CA ALA A 188 -6.68 -3.67 -3.31
C ALA A 188 -7.64 -4.75 -2.77
N ALA A 189 -7.12 -5.95 -2.49
CA ALA A 189 -7.89 -7.04 -1.92
C ALA A 189 -8.43 -6.69 -0.52
N TRP A 190 -7.57 -6.13 0.33
CA TRP A 190 -7.95 -5.69 1.67
C TRP A 190 -9.03 -4.62 1.61
N PHE A 191 -8.87 -3.62 0.74
CA PHE A 191 -9.85 -2.56 0.53
C PHE A 191 -11.20 -3.13 0.08
N LYS A 192 -11.20 -4.05 -0.89
CA LYS A 192 -12.41 -4.69 -1.40
C LYS A 192 -13.20 -5.42 -0.31
N LEU A 193 -12.50 -6.11 0.59
CA LEU A 193 -13.09 -6.90 1.67
C LEU A 193 -13.59 -6.03 2.83
N ASN A 194 -12.83 -5.00 3.22
CA ASN A 194 -13.06 -4.27 4.48
C ASN A 194 -13.79 -2.93 4.30
N ALA A 195 -13.72 -2.31 3.11
CA ALA A 195 -14.39 -1.04 2.88
C ALA A 195 -15.91 -1.22 2.74
N PRO A 196 -16.74 -0.30 3.28
CA PRO A 196 -18.19 -0.35 3.10
C PRO A 196 -18.60 -0.25 1.63
N SER A 197 -19.68 -0.95 1.25
CA SER A 197 -20.11 -1.09 -0.15
C SER A 197 -20.35 0.25 -0.86
N GLY A 198 -20.94 1.24 -0.19
CA GLY A 198 -21.11 2.59 -0.74
C GLY A 198 -19.78 3.30 -1.03
N PHE A 199 -18.78 3.10 -0.17
CA PHE A 199 -17.46 3.72 -0.34
C PHE A 199 -16.71 3.09 -1.51
N LYS A 200 -16.75 1.76 -1.65
CA LYS A 200 -16.16 1.03 -2.78
C LYS A 200 -16.72 1.54 -4.11
N ARG A 201 -18.05 1.54 -4.24
CA ARG A 201 -18.76 2.06 -5.42
C ARG A 201 -18.37 3.50 -5.74
N MET A 202 -18.27 4.35 -4.71
CA MET A 202 -17.85 5.74 -4.87
C MET A 202 -16.42 5.83 -5.42
N ILE A 203 -15.44 5.14 -4.83
CA ILE A 203 -14.06 5.12 -5.33
C ILE A 203 -14.00 4.64 -6.78
N ASP A 204 -14.76 3.62 -7.15
CA ASP A 204 -14.78 3.07 -8.51
C ASP A 204 -15.23 4.10 -9.58
N THR A 205 -16.01 5.11 -9.21
CA THR A 205 -16.42 6.19 -10.14
C THR A 205 -15.29 7.18 -10.47
N PHE A 206 -14.21 7.23 -9.68
CA PHE A 206 -13.14 8.20 -9.91
C PHE A 206 -12.33 7.87 -11.15
N LYS A 207 -12.04 8.91 -11.93
CA LYS A 207 -11.16 8.85 -13.08
C LYS A 207 -9.70 9.04 -12.65
N THR A 208 -8.80 8.21 -13.17
CA THR A 208 -7.37 8.24 -12.84
C THR A 208 -6.49 8.67 -14.01
N ASP A 209 -7.05 8.77 -15.21
CA ASP A 209 -6.38 9.10 -16.48
C ASP A 209 -5.71 10.48 -16.47
N LYS A 210 -6.24 11.45 -15.72
CA LYS A 210 -5.68 12.81 -15.63
C LYS A 210 -4.75 13.02 -14.43
N LEU A 211 -4.41 11.95 -13.69
CA LEU A 211 -3.53 12.09 -12.54
C LEU A 211 -2.08 12.25 -13.01
N ASN A 212 -1.51 13.42 -12.72
CA ASN A 212 -0.06 13.61 -12.84
C ASN A 212 0.65 12.93 -11.65
N VAL A 213 1.00 11.66 -11.82
CA VAL A 213 1.80 10.84 -10.91
C VAL A 213 3.09 10.49 -11.63
N PHE A 214 4.23 10.61 -10.94
CA PHE A 214 5.49 10.11 -11.47
C PHE A 214 5.43 8.58 -11.48
N ASP A 215 5.33 7.96 -12.65
CA ASP A 215 5.17 6.51 -12.77
C ASP A 215 5.88 5.94 -14.01
N SER A 216 7.04 6.51 -14.33
CA SER A 216 7.88 5.99 -15.42
C SER A 216 8.75 4.85 -14.88
N PHE A 217 8.23 3.64 -14.76
CA PHE A 217 8.96 2.49 -14.24
C PHE A 217 8.91 1.28 -15.16
#